data_AF-A0A2V8E381-F1
#
_entry.id   AF-A0A2V8E381-F1
#
_cell.length_a   1.000
_cell.length_b   1.000
_cell.length_c   1.000
_cell.angle_alpha   90.00
_cell.angle_beta   90.00
_cell.angle_gamma   90.00
#
_symmetry.space_group_name_H-M   'P 1'
#
loop_
_entity.id
_entity.type
_entity.pdbx_description
1 polymer ?
#
loop_
_entity_poly.entity_id
_entity_poly.type
_entity_poly.pdbx_seq_one_letter_code
_entity_poly.pdbx_strand_id
1 'polypeptide(L)'
;LVRWAIVTTTASGPINATSPNPVTNAEFAQSLGSALYRPAFVPAPAFALRFMLGEMADALLLSGQRAVPAKAQALWFTFHYPHLDDALRALFGGAD
;
A
#
# COMPACT_ATOMS: atom_id res chain seq x y z
N LEU A 1 -3.46 4.45 -12.71
CA LEU A 1 -2.30 3.84 -13.40
C LEU A 1 -2.69 3.09 -14.67
N VAL A 2 -3.61 2.11 -14.63
CA VAL A 2 -3.98 1.30 -15.81
C VAL A 2 -4.39 2.14 -17.03
N ARG A 3 -5.33 3.08 -16.86
CA ARG A 3 -5.75 3.99 -17.94
C ARG A 3 -4.57 4.78 -18.53
N TRP A 4 -3.68 5.28 -17.68
CA TRP A 4 -2.49 6.01 -18.12
C TRP A 4 -1.55 5.11 -18.93
N ALA A 5 -1.33 3.86 -18.50
CA ALA A 5 -0.49 2.91 -19.21
C ALA A 5 -1.06 2.57 -20.60
N ILE A 6 -2.39 2.48 -20.75
CA ILE A 6 -3.04 2.23 -22.04
C ILE A 6 -2.79 3.37 -23.04
N VAL A 7 -2.82 4.62 -22.59
CA VAL A 7 -2.70 5.80 -23.47
C VAL A 7 -1.26 6.30 -23.64
N THR A 8 -0.31 5.77 -22.88
CA THR A 8 1.11 6.19 -22.90
C THR A 8 1.92 5.17 -23.67
N THR A 9 2.23 5.45 -24.94
CA THR A 9 2.90 4.50 -25.84
C THR A 9 4.29 4.07 -25.36
N THR A 10 4.98 4.90 -24.57
CA THR A 10 6.28 4.57 -23.97
C THR A 10 6.18 3.72 -22.72
N ALA A 11 4.99 3.54 -22.14
CA ALA A 11 4.74 2.70 -20.97
C ALA A 11 4.62 1.23 -21.38
N SER A 12 5.76 0.60 -21.68
CA SER A 12 5.84 -0.79 -22.13
C SER A 12 6.44 -1.74 -21.08
N GLY A 13 6.09 -3.03 -21.16
CA GLY A 13 6.56 -4.07 -20.24
C GLY A 13 6.00 -3.94 -18.81
N PRO A 14 6.58 -4.64 -17.82
CA PRO A 14 6.08 -4.65 -16.45
C PRO A 14 6.12 -3.27 -15.79
N ILE A 15 5.06 -2.91 -15.07
CA ILE A 15 4.92 -1.68 -14.28
C ILE A 15 4.40 -2.07 -12.89
N ASN A 16 5.13 -1.71 -11.84
CA ASN A 16 4.65 -1.90 -10.47
C ASN A 16 3.48 -0.95 -10.20
N ALA A 17 2.34 -1.50 -9.81
CA ALA A 17 1.14 -0.75 -9.47
C ALA A 17 1.10 -0.39 -7.97
N THR A 18 2.12 0.33 -7.52
CA THR A 18 2.32 0.75 -6.12
C THR A 18 2.48 2.26 -6.01
N SER A 19 2.30 2.83 -4.82
CA SER A 19 2.62 4.24 -4.56
C SER A 19 4.14 4.46 -4.57
N PRO A 20 4.62 5.70 -4.81
CA PRO A 20 6.06 5.99 -4.86
C PRO A 20 6.73 5.97 -3.48
N ASN A 21 5.96 6.05 -2.39
CA ASN A 21 6.44 6.08 -1.02
C ASN A 21 6.00 4.80 -0.28
N PRO A 22 6.77 3.69 -0.38
CA PRO A 22 6.45 2.46 0.30
C PRO A 22 6.60 2.63 1.82
N VAL A 23 5.73 1.96 2.57
CA VAL A 23 5.76 1.93 4.04
C VAL A 23 5.82 0.48 4.54
N THR A 24 6.27 0.32 5.78
CA THR A 24 6.21 -0.93 6.53
C THR A 24 4.78 -1.21 6.99
N ASN A 25 4.50 -2.47 7.35
CA ASN A 25 3.20 -2.84 7.92
C ASN A 25 2.90 -2.12 9.25
N ALA A 26 3.94 -1.81 10.04
CA ALA A 26 3.79 -1.07 11.30
C ALA A 26 3.33 0.38 11.05
N GLU A 27 3.95 1.07 10.10
CA GLU A 27 3.55 2.42 9.67
C GLU A 27 2.13 2.39 9.08
N PHE A 28 1.81 1.39 8.24
CA PHE A 28 0.45 1.22 7.71
C PHE A 28 -0.60 1.07 8.81
N ALA A 29 -0.37 0.19 9.78
CA ALA A 29 -1.28 -0.04 10.89
C ALA A 29 -1.47 1.22 11.75
N GLN A 30 -0.41 1.97 12.00
CA GLN A 30 -0.46 3.23 12.74
C GLN A 30 -1.28 4.31 12.01
N SER A 31 -1.02 4.51 10.71
CA SER A 31 -1.76 5.47 9.88
C SER A 31 -3.24 5.10 9.76
N LEU A 32 -3.54 3.82 9.53
CA LEU A 32 -4.91 3.32 9.47
C LEU A 32 -5.65 3.50 10.80
N GLY A 33 -5.00 3.15 11.91
CA GLY A 33 -5.58 3.34 13.24
C GLY A 33 -5.88 4.80 13.54
N SER A 34 -5.02 5.71 13.11
CA SER A 34 -5.23 7.16 13.25
C SER A 34 -6.42 7.63 12.41
N ALA A 35 -6.52 7.21 11.15
CA ALA A 35 -7.62 7.58 10.26
C ALA A 35 -9.00 7.05 10.73
N LEU A 36 -9.01 5.94 11.47
CA LEU A 36 -10.23 5.33 12.02
C LEU A 36 -10.52 5.71 13.47
N TYR A 37 -9.72 6.59 14.09
CA TYR A 37 -9.80 6.89 15.53
C TYR A 37 -9.70 5.63 16.43
N ARG A 38 -8.91 4.63 16.01
CA ARG A 38 -8.67 3.36 16.71
C ARG A 38 -7.18 3.01 16.72
N PRO A 39 -6.41 3.42 17.74
CA PRO A 39 -4.95 3.22 17.78
C PRO A 39 -4.51 1.75 17.66
N ALA A 40 -3.46 1.50 16.88
CA ALA A 40 -2.92 0.16 16.61
C ALA A 40 -1.69 -0.16 17.49
N PHE A 41 -1.90 -0.39 18.79
CA PHE A 41 -0.79 -0.61 19.74
C PHE A 41 -0.26 -2.03 19.82
N VAL A 42 -1.10 -3.03 19.52
CA VAL A 42 -0.75 -4.44 19.72
C VAL A 42 -0.56 -5.11 18.36
N PRO A 43 0.65 -5.59 18.02
CA PRO A 43 0.87 -6.31 16.77
C PRO A 43 0.20 -7.68 16.79
N ALA A 44 -0.29 -8.12 15.63
CA ALA A 44 -0.84 -9.46 15.48
C ALA A 44 0.27 -10.52 15.60
N PRO A 45 0.15 -11.54 16.48
CA PRO A 45 1.17 -12.56 16.62
C PRO A 45 1.28 -13.44 15.36
N ALA A 46 2.50 -13.68 14.89
CA ALA A 46 2.76 -14.47 13.68
C ALA A 46 2.19 -15.90 13.76
N PHE A 47 2.28 -16.56 14.92
CA PHE A 47 1.74 -17.90 15.09
C PHE A 47 0.21 -17.93 14.95
N ALA A 48 -0.48 -16.89 15.43
CA ALA A 48 -1.93 -16.78 15.31
C ALA A 48 -2.33 -16.58 13.84
N LEU A 49 -1.59 -15.72 13.12
CA LEU A 49 -1.80 -15.54 11.68
C LEU A 49 -1.55 -16.83 10.89
N ARG A 50 -0.47 -17.56 11.18
CA ARG A 50 -0.18 -18.87 10.55
C ARG A 50 -1.24 -19.92 10.88
N PHE A 51 -1.76 -19.93 12.11
CA PHE A 51 -2.84 -20.84 12.47
C PHE A 51 -4.12 -20.57 11.66
N MET A 52 -4.43 -19.31 11.41
CA MET A 52 -5.64 -18.92 10.67
C MET A 52 -5.51 -19.03 9.15
N LEU A 53 -4.34 -18.67 8.58
CA LEU A 53 -4.13 -18.55 7.13
C LEU A 53 -3.18 -19.61 6.55
N GLY A 54 -2.56 -20.46 7.38
CA GLY A 54 -1.53 -21.41 6.93
C GLY A 54 -0.34 -20.70 6.28
N GLU A 55 0.17 -21.27 5.20
CA GLU A 55 1.31 -20.75 4.42
C GLU A 55 1.03 -19.36 3.79
N MET A 56 -0.25 -19.00 3.61
CA MET A 56 -0.61 -17.68 3.08
C MET A 56 -0.25 -16.54 4.05
N ALA A 57 -0.15 -16.84 5.36
CA ALA A 57 0.29 -15.85 6.34
C ALA A 57 1.70 -15.34 5.99
N ASP A 58 2.60 -16.26 5.63
CA ASP A 58 3.98 -15.91 5.27
C ASP A 58 4.05 -15.15 3.95
N ALA A 59 3.31 -15.58 2.93
CA ALA A 59 3.32 -14.95 1.61
C ALA A 59 2.65 -13.56 1.57
N LEU A 60 1.60 -13.34 2.36
CA LEU A 60 0.77 -12.12 2.25
C LEU A 60 0.93 -11.13 3.39
N LEU A 61 1.22 -11.59 4.61
CA LEU A 61 1.13 -10.74 5.82
C LEU A 61 2.46 -10.62 6.58
N LEU A 62 3.25 -11.71 6.64
CA LEU A 62 4.49 -11.78 7.42
C LEU A 62 5.75 -11.54 6.58
N SER A 63 5.60 -11.42 5.27
CA SER A 63 6.66 -10.96 4.37
C SER A 63 6.28 -9.62 3.72
N GLY A 64 7.28 -8.91 3.22
CA GLY A 64 7.09 -7.62 2.58
C GLY A 64 8.05 -7.45 1.41
N GLN A 65 7.59 -6.76 0.38
CA GLN A 65 8.41 -6.38 -0.75
C GLN A 65 8.37 -4.86 -0.94
N ARG A 66 9.55 -4.24 -1.03
CA ARG A 66 9.68 -2.82 -1.35
C ARG A 66 9.55 -2.61 -2.87
N ALA A 67 8.34 -2.76 -3.40
CA ALA A 67 8.06 -2.64 -4.82
C ALA A 67 7.92 -1.16 -5.23
N VAL A 68 9.02 -0.54 -5.68
CA VAL A 68 9.04 0.86 -6.13
C VAL A 68 8.51 0.98 -7.57
N PRO A 69 7.61 1.95 -7.88
CA PRO A 69 7.07 2.16 -9.22
C PRO A 69 8.03 2.96 -10.11
N ALA A 70 9.28 2.52 -10.24
CA ALA A 70 10.36 3.27 -10.90
C ALA A 70 10.03 3.65 -12.35
N LYS A 71 9.42 2.74 -13.13
CA LYS A 71 9.02 3.02 -14.52
C LYS A 71 7.90 4.07 -14.61
N ALA A 72 6.92 4.01 -13.71
CA ALA A 72 5.86 5.01 -13.68
C ALA A 72 6.42 6.39 -13.31
N GLN A 73 7.37 6.46 -12.36
CA GLN A 73 8.05 7.70 -12.00
C GLN A 73 8.90 8.25 -13.15
N ALA A 74 9.70 7.40 -13.81
CA ALA A 74 10.55 7.80 -14.95
C ALA A 74 9.73 8.32 -16.15
N LEU A 75 8.49 7.83 -16.30
CA LEU A 75 7.54 8.30 -17.31
C LEU A 75 6.58 9.37 -16.80
N TRP A 76 6.90 9.99 -15.64
CA TRP A 76 6.18 11.13 -15.07
C TRP A 76 4.69 10.86 -14.79
N PHE A 77 4.34 9.62 -14.44
CA PHE A 77 2.98 9.32 -13.98
C PHE A 77 2.65 10.13 -12.72
N THR A 78 1.53 10.86 -12.77
CA THR A 78 1.04 11.61 -11.62
C THR A 78 0.25 10.69 -10.68
N PHE A 79 0.76 10.50 -9.47
CA PHE A 79 0.08 9.73 -8.43
C PHE A 79 -0.93 10.61 -7.72
N HIS A 80 -2.19 10.15 -7.66
CA HIS A 80 -3.25 10.90 -6.98
C HIS A 80 -3.05 10.89 -5.46
N TYR A 81 -2.62 9.75 -4.90
CA TYR A 81 -2.27 9.61 -3.49
C TYR A 81 -0.83 9.07 -3.37
N PRO A 82 0.19 9.94 -3.39
CA PRO A 82 1.57 9.50 -3.27
C PRO A 82 1.94 9.07 -1.84
N HIS A 83 1.22 9.59 -0.83
CA HIS A 83 1.43 9.27 0.59
C HIS A 83 0.22 8.52 1.15
N LEU A 84 0.49 7.60 2.08
CA LEU A 84 -0.54 6.75 2.68
C LEU A 84 -1.62 7.55 3.42
N ASP A 85 -1.22 8.53 4.23
CA ASP A 85 -2.15 9.30 5.07
C ASP A 85 -3.19 10.06 4.24
N ASP A 86 -2.79 10.55 3.06
CA ASP A 86 -3.71 11.25 2.15
C ASP A 86 -4.75 10.29 1.56
N ALA A 87 -4.32 9.08 1.19
CA ALA A 87 -5.24 8.04 0.72
C ALA A 87 -6.24 7.64 1.83
N LEU A 88 -5.75 7.43 3.06
CA LEU A 88 -6.60 7.04 4.19
C LEU A 88 -7.56 8.16 4.59
N ARG A 89 -7.11 9.42 4.59
CA ARG A 89 -7.98 10.57 4.84
C ARG A 89 -9.06 10.70 3.77
N ALA A 90 -8.74 10.48 2.50
CA ALA A 90 -9.75 10.46 1.44
C ALA A 90 -10.77 9.33 1.60
N LEU A 91 -10.37 8.18 2.16
CA LEU A 91 -11.26 7.04 2.40
C LEU A 91 -12.13 7.18 3.65
N PHE A 92 -11.59 7.75 4.74
CA PHE A 92 -12.22 7.72 6.06
C PHE A 92 -12.46 9.10 6.68
N GLY A 93 -11.85 10.16 6.16
CA GLY A 93 -11.96 11.54 6.66
C GLY A 93 -13.26 12.26 6.31
N GLY A 94 -14.28 11.53 5.84
CA GLY A 94 -15.62 12.04 5.51
C GLY A 94 -16.68 11.70 6.56
N ALA A 95 -16.31 11.63 7.83
CA ALA A 95 -17.25 11.49 8.94
C ALA A 95 -17.34 12.82 9.71
N ASP A 96 -17.90 13.84 9.05
CA ASP A 96 -18.54 15.01 9.65
C ASP A 96 -19.87 15.26 8.89
#